data_AF-A0AAV5Y570-F1
#
_entry.id   AF-A0AAV5Y570-F1
#
_cell.length_a   1.000
_cell.length_b   1.000
_cell.length_c   1.000
_cell.angle_alpha   90.00
_cell.angle_beta   90.00
_cell.angle_gamma   90.00
#
_symmetry.space_group_name_H-M   'P 1'
#
loop_
_entity.id
_entity.type
_entity.pdbx_description
1 polymer ?
#
loop_
_entity_poly.entity_id
_entity_poly.type
_entity_poly.pdbx_seq_one_letter_code
_entity_poly.pdbx_strand_id
1 'polypeptide(L)' 'MSCGDIAVTACVLSLSGDGRARAQSREGEIEINVELVDVGVGDRVLVHAGVAIAVTP' A
#
# COMPACT_ATOMS: atom_id res chain seq x y z
N MET A 1 -11.02 14.09 -17.59
CA MET A 1 -10.73 12.72 -17.11
C MET A 1 -9.30 12.73 -16.62
N SER A 2 -9.06 13.17 -15.39
CA SER A 2 -7.76 12.97 -14.74
C SER A 2 -7.77 11.53 -14.26
N CYS A 3 -7.07 10.65 -14.98
CA CYS A 3 -6.66 9.37 -14.41
C CYS A 3 -5.82 9.73 -13.18
N GLY A 4 -6.36 9.46 -11.99
CA GLY A 4 -5.81 9.94 -10.73
C GLY A 4 -4.53 9.21 -10.40
N ASP A 5 -3.40 9.70 -10.90
CA ASP A 5 -2.06 9.23 -10.54
C ASP A 5 -1.61 9.70 -9.14
N ILE A 6 -2.56 10.00 -8.25
CA ILE A 6 -2.25 10.47 -6.90
C ILE A 6 -1.96 9.24 -6.03
N ALA A 7 -0.73 9.14 -5.57
CA ALA A 7 -0.38 8.13 -4.58
C ALA A 7 -1.13 8.38 -3.27
N VAL A 8 -1.68 7.33 -2.68
CA VAL A 8 -2.41 7.38 -1.42
C VAL A 8 -1.60 6.75 -0.31
N THR A 9 -1.70 7.30 0.91
CA THR A 9 -1.08 6.68 2.08
C THR A 9 -1.99 5.57 2.62
N ALA A 10 -1.42 4.41 2.91
CA ALA A 10 -2.09 3.30 3.56
C ALA A 10 -1.23 2.69 4.67
N CYS A 11 -1.85 2.18 5.74
CA CYS A 11 -1.17 1.44 6.80
C CYS A 11 -1.28 -0.06 6.58
N VAL A 12 -0.17 -0.79 6.58
CA VAL A 12 -0.15 -2.24 6.40
C VAL A 12 -0.79 -2.92 7.61
N LEU A 13 -1.84 -3.71 7.37
CA LEU A 13 -2.58 -4.47 8.40
C LEU A 13 -2.10 -5.91 8.48
N SER A 14 -1.79 -6.54 7.33
CA SER A 14 -1.29 -7.91 7.26
C SER A 14 -0.53 -8.14 5.97
N LEU A 15 0.39 -9.11 5.99
CA LEU A 15 1.17 -9.55 4.84
C LEU A 15 0.68 -10.92 4.39
N SER A 16 0.55 -11.08 3.08
CA SER A 16 0.36 -12.38 2.42
C SER A 16 1.70 -12.82 1.82
N GLY A 17 2.00 -14.11 1.88
CA GLY A 17 3.29 -14.68 1.44
C GLY A 17 3.57 -14.61 -0.07
N ASP A 18 2.68 -13.99 -0.85
CA ASP A 18 2.72 -13.85 -2.30
C ASP A 18 3.08 -12.42 -2.76
N GLY A 19 3.79 -11.66 -1.92
CA GLY A 19 4.17 -10.28 -2.25
C GLY A 19 2.99 -9.30 -2.19
N ARG A 20 1.93 -9.65 -1.47
CA ARG A 20 0.77 -8.78 -1.25
C ARG A 20 0.58 -8.43 0.22
N ALA A 21 -0.15 -7.36 0.46
CA ALA A 21 -0.54 -6.93 1.79
C ALA A 21 -1.97 -6.42 1.81
N ARG A 22 -2.63 -6.56 2.95
CA ARG A 22 -3.84 -5.81 3.29
C ARG A 22 -3.43 -4.51 3.94
N ALA A 23 -4.02 -3.40 3.54
CA ALA A 23 -3.72 -2.10 4.10
C ALA A 23 -4.98 -1.25 4.32
N GLN A 24 -4.99 -0.45 5.38
CA GLN A 24 -6.03 0.53 5.64
C GLN A 24 -5.68 1.85 4.95
N SER A 25 -6.46 2.24 3.95
CA SER A 25 -6.43 3.58 3.36
C SER A 25 -7.51 4.48 3.98
N ARG A 26 -7.57 5.75 3.58
CA ARG A 26 -8.66 6.65 3.99
C ARG A 26 -10.04 6.22 3.48
N GLU A 27 -10.10 5.49 2.37
CA GLU A 27 -11.35 5.08 1.73
C GLU A 27 -11.82 3.69 2.20
N GLY A 28 -10.94 2.92 2.85
CA GLY A 28 -11.22 1.58 3.32
C GLY A 28 -10.02 0.66 3.27
N GLU A 29 -10.24 -0.60 3.60
CA GLU A 29 -9.25 -1.65 3.43
C GLU A 29 -9.05 -1.96 1.95
N ILE A 30 -7.79 -2.03 1.53
CA ILE A 30 -7.36 -2.33 0.17
C ILE A 30 -6.31 -3.44 0.19
N GLU A 31 -6.24 -4.19 -0.90
CA GLU A 31 -5.12 -5.09 -1.16
C GLU A 31 -4.09 -4.37 -2.03
N ILE A 32 -2.81 -4.48 -1.66
CA ILE A 32 -1.70 -3.82 -2.35
C ILE A 32 -0.58 -4.81 -2.65
N ASN A 33 0.14 -4.59 -3.75
CA ASN A 33 1.40 -5.29 -4.03
C ASN A 33 2.53 -4.59 -3.26
N VAL A 34 3.38 -5.36 -2.59
CA VAL A 34 4.52 -4.86 -1.79
C VAL A 34 5.87 -5.39 -2.27
N GLU A 35 5.95 -6.05 -3.43
CA GLU A 35 7.20 -6.63 -3.94
C GLU A 35 8.30 -5.59 -4.23
N LEU A 36 7.94 -4.31 -4.37
CA LEU A 36 8.88 -3.21 -4.63
C LEU A 36 9.48 -2.59 -3.37
N VAL A 37 8.98 -2.94 -2.19
CA VAL A 37 9.36 -2.32 -0.91
C VAL A 37 9.42 -3.35 0.20
N ASP A 38 10.38 -3.23 1.11
CA ASP A 38 10.42 -4.05 2.32
C ASP A 38 9.52 -3.40 3.39
N VAL A 39 8.43 -4.07 3.77
CA VAL A 39 7.40 -3.52 4.67
C VAL A 39 6.94 -4.55 5.68
N GLY A 40 6.71 -4.09 6.91
CA GLY A 40 6.10 -4.83 8.00
C GLY A 40 4.66 -4.44 8.27
N VAL A 41 3.97 -5.26 9.08
CA VAL A 41 2.68 -4.89 9.66
C VAL A 41 2.85 -3.66 10.55
N GLY A 42 2.01 -2.64 10.34
CA GLY A 42 2.07 -1.36 11.03
C GLY A 42 2.76 -0.25 10.25
N ASP A 43 3.52 -0.57 9.20
CA ASP A 43 4.19 0.43 8.38
C ASP A 43 3.20 1.24 7.55
N ARG A 44 3.53 2.51 7.32
CA ARG A 44 2.82 3.33 6.34
C ARG A 44 3.52 3.27 5.00
N VAL A 45 2.74 3.18 3.94
CA VAL A 45 3.24 3.12 2.57
C VAL A 45 2.52 4.10 1.68
N LEU A 46 3.20 4.58 0.65
CA LEU A 46 2.59 5.26 -0.50
C LEU A 46 2.22 4.22 -1.55
N VAL A 47 0.95 4.24 -1.94
CA VAL A 47 0.36 3.29 -2.88
C VAL A 47 -0.05 4.05 -4.13
N HIS A 48 0.42 3.60 -5.28
CA HIS A 48 0.05 4.13 -6.59
C HIS A 48 -0.39 2.99 -7.49
N ALA A 49 -1.58 3.11 -8.10
CA ALA A 49 -2.19 2.06 -8.92
C ALA A 49 -2.22 0.67 -8.24
N GLY A 50 -2.43 0.64 -6.92
CA GLY A 50 -2.47 -0.61 -6.13
C GLY A 50 -1.10 -1.20 -5.77
N VAL A 51 0.00 -0.50 -6.06
CA VAL A 51 1.36 -0.94 -5.76
C VAL A 51 1.99 -0.01 -4.72
N ALA A 52 2.58 -0.58 -3.68
CA ALA A 52 3.38 0.16 -2.71
C ALA A 52 4.71 0.58 -3.38
N ILE A 53 4.96 1.87 -3.45
CA ILE A 53 6.13 2.45 -4.12
C ILE A 53 7.13 3.08 -3.15
N ALA A 54 6.74 3.30 -1.90
CA ALA A 54 7.63 3.80 -0.85
C ALA A 54 7.06 3.49 0.55
N VAL A 55 7.95 3.34 1.53
CA VAL A 55 7.64 3.33 2.96
C VAL A 55 7.77 4.74 3.51
N THR A 56 6.84 5.17 4.35
CA THR A 56 6.82 6.50 4.96
C THR A 56 6.92 6.42 6.48
N PRO A 57 7.52 7.42 7.15
CA PRO A 57 7.58 7.48 8.62
C PRO A 57 6.20 7.53 9.29
#